data_AF-A0A528N5F0-F1
#
_entry.id   AF-A0A528N5F0-F1
#
_cell.length_a   1.000
_cell.length_b   1.000
_cell.length_c   1.000
_cell.angle_alpha   90.00
_cell.angle_beta   90.00
_cell.angle_gamma   90.00
#
_symmetry.space_group_name_H-M   'P 1'
#
loop_
_entity.id
_entity.type
_entity.pdbx_description
1 polymer ?
#
loop_
_entity_poly.entity_id
_entity_poly.type
_entity_poly.pdbx_seq_one_letter_code
_entity_poly.pdbx_strand_id
1 'polypeptide(L)'
;KVDGISELINFGAGITGFNFANFFARNLDNVLIGKYWGEAQLGLYDRAYKLLLFPLSQITNPLSKVMVPALSRLKDEPDRYRSAYLRVMPLILLVALPGVAFA
;
A
#
# COMPACT_ATOMS: atom_id res chain seq x y z
N LYS A 1 30.96 -22.05 8.52
CA LYS A 1 29.52 -21.88 8.79
C LYS A 1 29.21 -20.42 8.50
N VAL A 2 28.40 -20.13 7.48
CA VAL A 2 28.08 -18.75 7.12
C VAL A 2 26.90 -18.34 8.00
N ASP A 3 27.23 -17.75 9.15
CA ASP A 3 26.23 -17.20 10.06
C ASP A 3 25.51 -16.03 9.33
N GLY A 4 24.18 -16.09 9.28
CA GLY A 4 23.33 -15.10 8.59
C GLY A 4 22.42 -15.67 7.50
N ILE A 5 22.72 -16.83 6.91
CA ILE A 5 21.83 -17.44 5.90
C ILE A 5 20.46 -17.81 6.52
N SER A 6 20.47 -18.38 7.72
CA SER A 6 19.22 -18.76 8.40
C SER A 6 18.37 -17.55 8.79
N GLU A 7 18.98 -16.43 9.19
CA GLU A 7 18.28 -15.19 9.51
C GLU A 7 17.68 -14.55 8.24
N LEU A 8 18.43 -14.54 7.15
CA LEU A 8 17.97 -14.03 5.86
C LEU A 8 16.80 -14.87 5.32
N ILE A 9 16.87 -16.19 5.46
CA ILE A 9 15.77 -17.10 5.08
C ILE A 9 14.54 -16.84 5.95
N ASN A 10 14.69 -16.70 7.27
CA ASN A 10 13.56 -16.41 8.17
C ASN A 10 12.91 -15.06 7.85
N PHE A 11 13.71 -14.03 7.59
CA PHE A 11 13.21 -12.71 7.16
C PHE A 11 12.49 -12.79 5.81
N GLY A 12 13.11 -13.43 4.82
CA GLY A 12 12.52 -13.62 3.49
C GLY A 12 11.24 -14.44 3.51
N ALA A 13 11.16 -15.47 4.35
CA ALA A 13 9.95 -16.26 4.56
C ALA A 13 8.80 -15.42 5.13
N GLY A 14 9.09 -14.54 6.09
CA GLY A 14 8.11 -13.59 6.63
C GLY A 14 7.58 -12.63 5.57
N ILE A 15 8.47 -12.04 4.76
CA ILE A 15 8.07 -11.16 3.64
C ILE A 15 7.24 -11.92 2.60
N THR A 16 7.66 -13.12 2.25
CA THR A 16 6.97 -13.95 1.25
C THR A 16 5.57 -14.30 1.74
N GLY A 17 5.44 -14.77 2.98
CA GLY A 17 4.14 -15.06 3.59
C GLY A 17 3.22 -13.85 3.63
N PHE A 18 3.75 -12.68 4.00
CA PHE A 18 3.00 -11.43 3.95
C PHE A 18 2.53 -11.08 2.53
N ASN A 19 3.42 -11.19 1.53
CA ASN A 19 3.09 -10.90 0.14
C ASN A 19 2.02 -11.86 -0.42
N PHE A 20 2.09 -13.15 -0.08
CA PHE A 20 1.07 -14.12 -0.44
C PHE A 20 -0.28 -13.76 0.19
N ALA A 21 -0.32 -13.51 1.51
CA ALA A 21 -1.54 -13.12 2.20
C ALA A 21 -2.15 -11.84 1.60
N ASN A 22 -1.31 -10.83 1.33
CA ASN A 22 -1.74 -9.58 0.72
C ASN A 22 -2.22 -9.77 -0.73
N PHE A 23 -1.60 -10.66 -1.51
CA PHE A 23 -2.05 -11.01 -2.86
C PHE A 23 -3.47 -11.59 -2.82
N PHE A 24 -3.73 -12.56 -1.94
CA PHE A 24 -5.06 -13.11 -1.78
C PHE A 24 -6.05 -12.04 -1.30
N ALA A 25 -5.70 -11.26 -0.26
CA ALA A 25 -6.57 -10.21 0.26
C ALA A 25 -6.97 -9.18 -0.81
N ARG A 26 -6.07 -8.86 -1.75
CA ARG A 26 -6.29 -7.88 -2.84
C ARG A 26 -6.96 -8.43 -4.10
N ASN A 27 -7.05 -9.75 -4.25
CA ASN A 27 -7.61 -10.39 -5.45
C ASN A 27 -8.82 -11.28 -5.13
N LEU A 28 -9.12 -11.51 -3.86
CA LEU A 28 -10.22 -12.37 -3.45
C LEU A 28 -11.56 -11.81 -3.93
N ASP A 29 -11.74 -10.49 -3.84
CA ASP A 29 -12.86 -9.77 -4.45
C ASP A 29 -13.02 -10.08 -5.94
N ASN A 30 -11.94 -10.00 -6.73
CA ASN A 30 -11.98 -10.31 -8.17
C ASN A 30 -12.40 -11.77 -8.42
N VAL A 31 -11.86 -12.72 -7.65
CA VAL A 31 -12.20 -14.14 -7.77
C VAL A 31 -13.65 -14.40 -7.41
N LEU A 32 -14.15 -13.78 -6.32
CA LEU A 32 -15.54 -13.90 -5.90
C LEU A 32 -16.48 -13.27 -6.93
N ILE A 33 -16.15 -12.09 -7.45
CA ILE A 33 -16.98 -11.41 -8.46
C ILE A 33 -17.05 -12.23 -9.74
N GLY A 34 -15.90 -12.69 -10.25
CA GLY A 34 -15.85 -13.56 -11.43
C GLY A 34 -16.62 -14.86 -11.24
N LYS A 35 -16.54 -15.49 -10.06
CA LYS A 35 -17.22 -16.75 -9.77
C LYS A 35 -18.74 -16.62 -9.61
N TYR A 36 -19.22 -15.59 -8.92
CA TYR A 36 -20.63 -15.46 -8.56
C TYR A 36 -21.45 -14.57 -9.50
N TRP A 37 -20.83 -13.57 -10.12
CA TRP A 37 -21.53 -12.62 -11.01
C TRP A 37 -21.10 -12.72 -12.48
N GLY A 38 -19.92 -13.26 -12.76
CA GLY A 38 -19.41 -13.46 -14.13
C GLY A 38 -18.48 -12.35 -14.63
N GLU A 39 -18.01 -12.53 -15.86
CA GLU A 39 -16.92 -11.73 -16.44
C GLU A 39 -17.28 -10.26 -16.69
N ALA A 40 -18.53 -9.97 -17.08
CA ALA A 40 -18.95 -8.61 -17.38
C ALA A 40 -18.93 -7.72 -16.12
N GLN A 41 -19.45 -8.22 -15.00
CA GLN A 41 -19.47 -7.54 -13.71
C GLN A 41 -18.04 -7.40 -13.15
N LEU A 42 -17.20 -8.43 -13.31
CA LEU A 42 -15.79 -8.35 -12.96
C LEU A 42 -15.07 -7.26 -13.75
N GLY A 43 -15.35 -7.12 -15.05
CA GLY A 43 -14.76 -6.08 -15.90
C GLY A 43 -15.15 -4.66 -15.45
N LEU A 44 -16.41 -4.45 -15.07
CA LEU A 44 -16.87 -3.17 -14.52
C LEU A 44 -16.22 -2.86 -13.17
N TYR A 45 -16.14 -3.86 -12.29
CA TYR A 45 -15.46 -3.73 -10.99
C TYR A 45 -13.98 -3.38 -11.15
N ASP A 46 -13.25 -4.12 -11.99
CA ASP A 46 -11.82 -3.89 -12.25
C ASP A 46 -11.55 -2.47 -12.77
N ARG A 47 -12.40 -1.98 -13.68
CA ARG A 47 -12.33 -0.60 -14.19
C ARG A 47 -12.54 0.42 -13.08
N ALA A 48 -13.61 0.28 -12.28
CA ALA A 48 -13.90 1.20 -11.18
C ALA A 48 -12.79 1.19 -10.11
N TYR A 49 -12.29 0.01 -9.76
CA TYR A 49 -11.20 -0.17 -8.80
C TYR A 49 -9.91 0.50 -9.29
N LYS A 50 -9.55 0.32 -10.56
CA LYS A 50 -8.36 0.96 -11.16
C LYS A 50 -8.51 2.48 -11.23
N LEU A 51 -9.68 2.99 -11.60
CA LEU A 51 -9.96 4.42 -11.61
C LEU A 51 -9.75 5.02 -10.21
N LEU A 52 -10.33 4.42 -9.18
CA LEU A 52 -10.19 4.87 -7.79
C LEU A 52 -8.73 4.81 -7.30
N LEU A 53 -8.00 3.74 -7.61
CA LEU A 53 -6.62 3.57 -7.16
C LEU A 53 -5.60 4.39 -7.93
N PHE A 54 -5.88 4.75 -9.18
CA PHE A 54 -4.96 5.49 -10.03
C PHE A 54 -4.41 6.76 -9.35
N PRO A 55 -5.23 7.74 -8.92
CA PRO A 55 -4.75 8.96 -8.27
C PRO A 55 -4.03 8.67 -6.95
N LEU A 56 -4.54 7.72 -6.16
CA LEU A 56 -3.93 7.32 -4.89
C LEU A 56 -2.52 6.79 -5.09
N SER A 57 -2.31 5.94 -6.10
CA SER A 57 -0.99 5.36 -6.40
C SER A 57 0.04 6.41 -6.85
N GLN A 58 -0.39 7.43 -7.60
CA GLN A 58 0.49 8.52 -8.06
C GLN A 58 1.00 9.38 -6.90
N ILE A 59 0.24 9.47 -5.81
CA ILE A 59 0.60 10.27 -4.62
C ILE A 59 1.40 9.41 -3.63
N THR A 60 0.86 8.24 -3.30
CA THR A 60 1.41 7.39 -2.23
C THR A 60 2.78 6.81 -2.58
N ASN A 61 3.00 6.38 -3.82
CA ASN A 61 4.28 5.79 -4.23
C ASN A 61 5.50 6.71 -4.05
N PRO A 62 5.53 7.94 -4.62
CA PRO A 62 6.66 8.84 -4.41
C PRO A 62 6.76 9.30 -2.96
N LEU A 63 5.62 9.49 -2.29
CA LEU A 63 5.59 9.92 -0.92
C LEU A 63 6.21 8.89 0.03
N SER A 64 5.85 7.61 -0.09
CA SER A 64 6.41 6.53 0.71
C SER A 64 7.93 6.44 0.56
N LYS A 65 8.48 6.69 -0.64
CA LYS A 65 9.93 6.70 -0.88
C LYS A 65 10.67 7.80 -0.12
N VAL A 66 9.99 8.89 0.24
CA VAL A 66 10.58 10.01 1.01
C VAL A 66 10.25 9.89 2.49
N MET A 67 9.00 9.61 2.81
CA MET A 67 8.49 9.57 4.18
C MET A 67 9.06 8.42 4.98
N VAL A 68 9.23 7.23 4.39
CA VAL A 68 9.79 6.07 5.12
C VAL A 68 11.21 6.38 5.60
N PRO A 69 12.17 6.77 4.75
CA PRO A 69 13.51 7.17 5.23
C PRO A 69 13.50 8.37 6.17
N ALA A 70 12.67 9.39 5.90
CA ALA A 70 12.60 10.59 6.73
C ALA A 70 12.12 10.28 8.16
N LEU A 71 11.08 9.45 8.29
CA LEU A 71 10.54 9.03 9.57
C LEU A 71 11.45 8.03 10.27
N SER A 72 12.12 7.13 9.55
CA SER A 72 13.12 6.21 10.14
C SER A 72 14.27 6.95 10.82
N ARG A 73 14.69 8.12 10.30
CA ARG A 73 15.71 8.96 10.94
C ARG A 73 15.24 9.60 12.25
N LEU A 74 13.93 9.77 12.43
CA LEU A 74 13.32 10.34 13.63
C LEU A 74 12.82 9.27 14.61
N LYS A 75 13.16 8.00 14.39
CA LYS A 75 12.63 6.86 15.17
C LYS A 75 12.80 7.03 16.68
N ASP A 76 13.94 7.57 17.11
CA ASP A 76 14.28 7.74 18.54
C ASP A 76 13.82 9.11 19.10
N GLU A 77 13.12 9.91 18.30
CA GLU A 77 12.64 11.26 18.65
C GLU A 77 11.11 11.36 18.50
N PRO A 78 10.32 10.80 19.45
CA PRO A 78 8.88 10.56 19.27
C PRO A 78 8.06 11.83 18.99
N ASP A 79 8.38 12.95 19.64
CA ASP A 79 7.67 14.21 19.43
C ASP A 79 7.90 14.78 18.03
N ARG A 80 9.14 14.70 17.54
CA ARG A 80 9.50 15.14 16.18
C ARG A 80 8.94 14.20 15.12
N TYR A 81 8.95 12.89 15.37
CA TYR A 81 8.31 11.90 14.52
C TYR A 81 6.82 12.23 14.34
N ARG A 82 6.10 12.42 15.46
CA ARG A 82 4.68 12.72 15.46
C ARG A 82 4.38 14.03 14.73
N SER A 83 5.14 15.08 15.02
CA SER A 83 4.99 16.39 14.35
C SER A 83 5.20 16.29 12.84
N ALA A 84 6.27 15.62 12.40
CA ALA A 84 6.56 15.41 10.99
C ALA A 84 5.46 14.62 10.28
N TYR A 85 4.98 13.53 10.90
CA TYR A 85 3.89 12.71 10.36
C TYR A 85 2.59 13.53 10.21
N LEU A 86 2.19 14.24 11.26
CA LEU A 86 0.95 15.03 11.27
C LEU A 86 1.01 16.24 10.33
N ARG A 87 2.19 16.78 10.05
CA ARG A 87 2.34 17.90 9.10
C ARG A 87 2.15 17.45 7.65
N VAL A 88 2.55 16.22 7.32
CA VAL A 88 2.45 15.69 5.96
C VAL A 88 1.04 15.14 5.69
N MET A 89 0.39 14.54 6.68
CA MET A 89 -0.96 13.98 6.55
C MET A 89 -2.00 14.90 5.85
N PRO A 90 -2.19 16.18 6.23
CA PRO A 90 -3.15 17.05 5.56
C PRO A 90 -2.76 17.37 4.11
N LEU A 91 -1.46 17.38 3.78
CA LEU A 91 -1.00 17.57 2.39
C LEU A 91 -1.36 16.36 1.53
N ILE A 92 -1.25 15.13 2.09
CA ILE A 92 -1.71 13.92 1.41
C ILE A 92 -3.20 14.02 1.12
N LEU A 93 -3.99 14.36 2.14
CA LEU A 93 -5.45 14.46 2.02
C LEU A 93 -5.86 15.51 1.00
N LEU A 94 -5.18 16.67 0.97
CA LEU A 94 -5.46 17.74 0.02
C LEU A 94 -5.32 17.28 -1.44
N VAL A 95 -4.39 16.36 -1.74
CA VAL A 95 -4.15 15.86 -3.10
C VAL A 95 -4.96 14.59 -3.37
N ALA A 96 -5.11 13.70 -2.38
CA ALA A 96 -5.78 12.42 -2.53
C ALA A 96 -7.31 12.56 -2.65
N LEU A 97 -7.93 13.45 -1.86
CA LEU A 97 -9.38 13.64 -1.88
C LEU A 97 -9.93 14.11 -3.23
N PRO A 98 -9.41 15.17 -3.87
CA PRO A 98 -9.88 15.55 -5.20
C PRO A 98 -9.58 14.44 -6.21
N GLY A 99 -8.41 13.80 -6.13
CA GLY A 99 -8.06 12.68 -7.01
C GLY A 99 -9.12 11.58 -7.00
N VAL A 100 -9.59 11.17 -5.82
CA VAL A 100 -10.66 10.17 -5.67
C VAL A 100 -12.02 10.73 -6.09
N ALA A 101 -12.33 12.00 -5.81
CA ALA A 101 -13.61 12.59 -6.17
C ALA A 101 -13.82 12.78 -7.68
N PHE A 102 -12.74 12.93 -8.46
CA PHE A 102 -12.77 13.07 -9.91
C PHE A 102 -12.58 11.75 -10.68
N ALA A 103 -12.28 10.65 -9.99
CA ALA A 103 -12.11 9.31 -10.56
C ALA A 103 -13.45 8.53 -10.60
#